data_AF-A0A7W3T286-F1
#
_entry.id   AF-A0A7W3T286-F1
#
_cell.length_a   1.000
_cell.length_b   1.000
_cell.length_c   1.000
_cell.angle_alpha   90.00
_cell.angle_beta   90.00
_cell.angle_gamma   90.00
#
_symmetry.space_group_name_H-M   'P 1'
#
loop_
_entity.id
_entity.type
_entity.pdbx_description
1 polymer ?
#
loop_
_entity_poly.entity_id
_entity_poly.type
_entity_poly.pdbx_seq_one_letter_code
_entity_poly.pdbx_strand_id
1 'polypeptide(L)'
;MRTNGAGTGAPRQAVVIGGGPAGLTVARVLAERGTRVTIVERDRLPGEPSHRAGVPQGRHTHVLLEGGQRALERLLPGAVGELLERGAPRIGMPEDMLQWQSDGWYRRTAATAHLLTPSRPLLESVLRRRVLADERVGTVEGTEVLGLVGTAARVTGVVVRE
;
A
#
# COMPACT_ATOMS: atom_id res chain seq x y z
N MET A 1 -21.50 -6.75 0.15
CA MET A 1 -21.49 -5.83 -1.01
C MET A 1 -21.43 -6.65 -2.30
N ARG A 2 -22.38 -6.46 -3.24
CA ARG A 2 -22.44 -7.21 -4.51
C ARG A 2 -21.97 -6.32 -5.66
N THR A 3 -21.08 -6.80 -6.53
CA THR A 3 -20.77 -6.15 -7.80
C THR A 3 -21.61 -6.82 -8.89
N ASN A 4 -22.68 -6.15 -9.32
CA ASN A 4 -23.57 -6.71 -10.35
C ASN A 4 -23.00 -6.36 -11.74
N GLY A 5 -22.87 -7.36 -12.61
CA GLY A 5 -22.36 -7.19 -13.96
C GLY A 5 -23.12 -8.03 -14.97
N ALA A 6 -24.15 -7.42 -15.57
CA ALA A 6 -24.69 -7.74 -16.88
C ALA A 6 -25.40 -6.49 -17.45
N GLY A 7 -24.86 -5.90 -18.53
CA GLY A 7 -25.42 -4.73 -19.21
C GLY A 7 -24.35 -3.69 -19.57
N THR A 8 -24.12 -3.47 -20.86
CA THR A 8 -23.22 -2.45 -21.41
C THR A 8 -23.68 -1.05 -20.96
N GLY A 9 -22.99 -0.47 -19.97
CA GLY A 9 -23.25 0.88 -19.47
C GLY A 9 -23.02 1.09 -17.97
N ALA A 10 -22.96 0.02 -17.16
CA ALA A 10 -22.71 0.16 -15.73
C ALA A 10 -21.21 0.44 -15.44
N PRO A 11 -20.87 1.40 -14.55
CA PRO A 11 -19.48 1.67 -14.18
C PRO A 11 -18.87 0.41 -13.56
N ARG A 12 -17.62 0.10 -13.94
CA ARG A 12 -16.88 -1.04 -13.35
C ARG A 12 -16.73 -0.83 -11.85
N GLN A 13 -16.99 -1.87 -11.07
CA GLN A 13 -16.87 -1.85 -9.61
C GLN A 13 -15.93 -2.95 -9.13
N ALA A 14 -15.11 -2.65 -8.14
CA ALA A 14 -14.23 -3.61 -7.49
C ALA A 14 -14.24 -3.43 -5.97
N VAL A 15 -14.07 -4.53 -5.25
CA VAL A 15 -13.82 -4.53 -3.81
C VAL A 15 -12.38 -4.97 -3.59
N VAL A 16 -11.63 -4.20 -2.80
CA VAL A 16 -10.28 -4.54 -2.36
C VAL A 16 -10.35 -4.86 -0.87
N ILE A 17 -9.85 -6.03 -0.47
CA ILE A 17 -9.84 -6.47 0.93
C ILE A 17 -8.48 -6.07 1.53
N GLY A 18 -8.49 -5.12 2.45
CA GLY A 18 -7.32 -4.59 3.15
C GLY A 18 -6.86 -3.21 2.63
N GLY A 19 -6.64 -2.27 3.56
CA GLY A 19 -6.21 -0.89 3.32
C GLY A 19 -4.71 -0.64 3.54
N GLY A 20 -3.88 -1.68 3.43
CA GLY A 20 -2.42 -1.55 3.45
C GLY A 20 -1.84 -1.17 2.07
N PRO A 21 -0.50 -1.04 1.92
CA PRO A 21 0.16 -0.63 0.68
C PRO A 21 -0.19 -1.46 -0.55
N ALA A 22 -0.34 -2.78 -0.39
CA ALA A 22 -0.78 -3.64 -1.49
C ALA A 22 -2.21 -3.28 -1.94
N GLY A 23 -3.17 -3.20 -1.00
CA GLY A 23 -4.54 -2.82 -1.31
C GLY A 23 -4.66 -1.41 -1.90
N LEU A 24 -3.92 -0.45 -1.34
CA LEU A 24 -3.89 0.94 -1.82
C LEU A 24 -3.33 1.06 -3.24
N THR A 25 -2.21 0.38 -3.54
CA THR A 25 -1.63 0.38 -4.89
C THR A 25 -2.53 -0.32 -5.90
N VAL A 26 -3.18 -1.43 -5.53
CA VAL A 26 -4.19 -2.09 -6.38
C VAL A 26 -5.38 -1.16 -6.63
N ALA A 27 -5.89 -0.50 -5.59
CA ALA A 27 -7.00 0.44 -5.72
C ALA A 27 -6.65 1.58 -6.68
N ARG A 28 -5.42 2.13 -6.58
CA ARG A 28 -4.93 3.16 -7.51
C ARG A 28 -4.95 2.67 -8.96
N VAL A 29 -4.40 1.50 -9.24
CA VAL A 29 -4.33 0.95 -10.61
C VAL A 29 -5.72 0.66 -11.17
N LEU A 30 -6.62 0.09 -10.37
CA LEU A 30 -8.01 -0.16 -10.78
C LEU A 30 -8.73 1.15 -11.05
N ALA A 31 -8.48 2.16 -10.21
CA ALA A 31 -9.01 3.48 -10.40
C ALA A 31 -8.50 4.06 -11.73
N GLU A 32 -7.21 4.11 -12.02
CA GLU A 32 -6.71 4.63 -13.32
C GLU A 32 -7.37 3.99 -14.55
N ARG A 33 -7.90 2.77 -14.43
CA ARG A 33 -8.65 2.05 -15.47
C ARG A 33 -10.16 2.31 -15.48
N GLY A 34 -10.63 3.35 -14.79
CA GLY A 34 -12.03 3.76 -14.71
C GLY A 34 -12.90 2.92 -13.77
N THR A 35 -12.31 2.15 -12.86
CA THR A 35 -13.07 1.32 -11.89
C THR A 35 -13.37 2.12 -10.62
N ARG A 36 -14.61 2.05 -10.13
CA ARG A 36 -14.97 2.49 -8.77
C ARG A 36 -14.55 1.41 -7.78
N VAL A 37 -13.73 1.77 -6.81
CA VAL A 37 -13.11 0.83 -5.86
C VAL A 37 -13.61 1.11 -4.46
N THR A 38 -14.00 0.05 -3.74
CA THR A 38 -14.27 0.09 -2.31
C THR A 38 -13.24 -0.76 -1.59
N ILE A 39 -12.43 -0.13 -0.74
CA ILE A 39 -11.47 -0.81 0.12
C ILE A 39 -12.18 -1.17 1.43
N VAL A 40 -12.23 -2.45 1.79
CA VAL A 40 -12.75 -2.91 3.08
C VAL A 40 -11.56 -3.16 4.02
N GLU A 41 -11.51 -2.46 5.14
CA GLU A 41 -10.44 -2.57 6.13
C GLU A 41 -11.02 -2.83 7.52
N ARG A 42 -10.38 -3.76 8.23
CA ARG A 42 -10.78 -4.19 9.57
C ARG A 42 -10.49 -3.10 10.60
N ASP A 43 -9.35 -2.43 10.47
CA ASP A 43 -9.00 -1.33 11.35
C ASP A 43 -9.74 -0.03 10.96
N ARG A 44 -9.79 0.94 11.89
CA ARG A 44 -10.07 2.33 11.53
C ARG A 44 -8.79 3.00 11.03
N LEU A 45 -8.87 3.70 9.91
CA LEU A 45 -7.70 4.29 9.27
C LEU A 45 -7.43 5.67 9.87
N PRO A 46 -6.25 5.89 10.47
CA PRO A 46 -5.95 7.17 11.11
C PRO A 46 -5.71 8.27 10.07
N GLY A 47 -6.05 9.53 10.39
CA GLY A 47 -5.73 10.67 9.52
C GLY A 47 -4.22 10.91 9.40
N GLU A 48 -3.48 10.66 10.48
CA GLU A 48 -2.03 10.81 10.57
C GLU A 48 -1.29 9.46 10.71
N PRO A 49 0.04 9.39 10.48
CA PRO A 49 0.83 8.20 10.74
C PRO A 49 0.63 7.68 12.17
N SER A 50 -0.04 6.54 12.34
CA SER A 50 -0.08 5.84 13.61
C SER A 50 -0.08 4.32 13.42
N HIS A 51 0.29 3.60 14.49
CA HIS A 51 0.23 2.15 14.52
C HIS A 51 -1.21 1.66 14.59
N ARG A 52 -1.47 0.51 13.95
CA ARG A 52 -2.78 -0.13 13.93
C ARG A 52 -2.67 -1.62 14.21
N ALA A 53 -3.72 -2.18 14.81
CA ALA A 53 -3.73 -3.56 15.29
C ALA A 53 -3.54 -4.57 14.15
N GLY A 54 -4.13 -4.33 12.98
CA GLY A 54 -3.99 -5.15 11.78
C GLY A 54 -2.61 -5.12 11.10
N VAL A 55 -1.65 -4.32 11.61
CA VAL A 55 -0.29 -4.24 11.06
C VAL A 55 0.74 -4.52 12.16
N PRO A 56 0.91 -5.79 12.57
CA PRO A 56 1.87 -6.16 13.61
C PRO A 56 3.31 -5.77 13.23
N GLN A 57 3.63 -5.77 11.93
CA GLN A 57 4.91 -5.33 11.39
C GLN A 57 5.10 -3.81 11.38
N GLY A 58 4.13 -3.05 11.92
CA GLY A 58 4.10 -1.59 11.85
C GLY A 58 5.23 -0.91 12.64
N ARG A 59 5.86 -1.65 13.57
CA ARG A 59 6.98 -1.17 14.39
C ARG A 59 8.36 -1.45 13.77
N HIS A 60 8.43 -2.20 12.67
CA HIS A 60 9.69 -2.46 11.98
C HIS A 60 9.95 -1.41 10.89
N THR A 61 11.24 -1.20 10.60
CA THR A 61 11.67 -0.43 9.43
C THR A 61 11.10 -1.07 8.16
N HIS A 62 10.55 -0.25 7.26
CA HIS A 62 10.05 -0.75 5.99
C HIS A 62 11.03 -0.44 4.86
N VAL A 63 11.79 -1.43 4.43
CA VAL A 63 12.80 -1.26 3.38
C VAL A 63 12.12 -1.25 2.01
N LEU A 64 12.21 -0.11 1.32
CA LEU A 64 11.84 0.03 -0.08
C LEU A 64 13.09 0.00 -0.95
N LEU A 65 13.26 -1.08 -1.70
CA LEU A 65 14.29 -1.20 -2.74
C LEU A 65 14.03 -0.20 -3.87
N GLU A 66 15.07 0.17 -4.62
CA GLU A 66 14.95 1.16 -5.71
C GLU A 66 13.90 0.79 -6.76
N GLY A 67 13.75 -0.50 -7.07
CA GLY A 67 12.68 -0.97 -7.98
C GLY A 67 11.28 -0.66 -7.44
N GLY A 68 11.07 -0.85 -6.13
CA GLY A 68 9.83 -0.50 -5.44
C GLY A 68 9.61 1.00 -5.37
N GLN A 69 10.65 1.79 -5.10
CA GLN A 69 10.60 3.26 -5.13
C GLN A 69 10.16 3.76 -6.52
N ARG A 70 10.79 3.27 -7.60
CA ARG A 70 10.42 3.63 -8.98
C ARG A 70 9.00 3.20 -9.33
N ALA A 71 8.57 2.02 -8.89
CA ALA A 71 7.20 1.57 -9.12
C ALA A 71 6.18 2.44 -8.38
N LEU A 72 6.47 2.80 -7.14
CA LEU A 72 5.64 3.66 -6.33
C LEU A 72 5.51 5.06 -6.93
N GLU A 73 6.63 5.64 -7.37
CA GLU A 73 6.67 6.96 -7.98
C GLU A 73 5.88 7.01 -9.30
N ARG A 74 5.91 5.93 -10.11
CA ARG A 74 5.07 5.84 -11.31
C ARG A 74 3.57 5.76 -11.00
N LEU A 75 3.20 5.03 -9.95
CA LEU A 75 1.78 4.85 -9.56
C LEU A 75 1.21 6.05 -8.82
N LEU A 76 2.05 6.73 -8.04
CA LEU A 76 1.69 7.83 -7.14
C LEU A 76 2.77 8.93 -7.25
N PRO A 77 2.77 9.72 -8.33
CA PRO A 77 3.81 10.74 -8.57
C PRO A 77 3.97 11.70 -7.38
N GLY A 78 5.21 11.87 -6.92
CA GLY A 78 5.60 12.66 -5.76
C GLY A 78 5.61 11.90 -4.43
N ALA A 79 5.18 10.63 -4.39
CA ALA A 79 5.12 9.86 -3.14
C ALA A 79 6.52 9.64 -2.53
N VAL A 80 7.54 9.35 -3.36
CA VAL A 80 8.91 9.16 -2.86
C VAL A 80 9.47 10.47 -2.31
N GLY A 81 9.23 11.59 -3.01
CA GLY A 81 9.62 12.92 -2.55
C GLY A 81 9.00 13.29 -1.21
N GLU A 82 7.68 13.10 -1.06
CA GLU A 82 6.99 13.39 0.21
C GLU A 82 7.50 12.50 1.35
N LEU A 83 7.83 11.23 1.10
CA LEU A 83 8.41 10.36 2.12
C LEU A 83 9.76 10.92 2.60
N LEU A 84 10.62 11.36 1.69
CA LEU A 84 11.92 11.97 2.00
C LEU A 84 11.74 13.27 2.79
N GLU A 85 10.86 14.16 2.34
CA GLU A 85 10.56 15.44 3.00
C GLU A 85 10.03 15.25 4.43
N ARG A 86 9.27 14.17 4.65
CA ARG A 86 8.76 13.78 5.98
C ARG A 86 9.76 12.96 6.80
N GLY A 87 11.02 12.89 6.38
CA GLY A 87 12.12 12.32 7.15
C GLY A 87 12.33 10.82 6.98
N ALA A 88 11.82 10.20 5.92
CA ALA A 88 12.17 8.81 5.60
C ALA A 88 13.67 8.71 5.27
N PRO A 89 14.46 7.89 6.01
CA PRO A 89 15.89 7.81 5.75
C PRO A 89 16.18 7.15 4.41
N ARG A 90 17.15 7.73 3.69
CA ARG A 90 17.73 7.19 2.46
C ARG A 90 19.12 6.65 2.78
N ILE A 91 19.33 5.36 2.57
CA ILE A 91 20.55 4.65 2.95
C ILE A 91 21.27 4.19 1.68
N GLY A 92 22.48 4.70 1.44
CA GLY A 92 23.35 4.24 0.38
C GLY A 92 24.00 2.90 0.73
N MET A 93 23.98 1.94 -0.18
CA MET A 93 24.61 0.63 0.00
C MET A 93 25.82 0.45 -0.94
N PRO A 94 26.97 -0.03 -0.45
CA PRO A 94 27.29 -0.37 0.95
C PRO A 94 27.75 0.86 1.77
N GLU A 95 27.71 2.07 1.21
CA GLU A 95 28.32 3.25 1.80
C GLU A 95 27.84 3.58 3.20
N ASP A 96 26.55 3.45 3.54
CA ASP A 96 25.98 3.86 4.83
C ASP A 96 25.67 2.68 5.76
N MET A 97 26.06 1.45 5.37
CA MET A 97 25.68 0.24 6.09
C MET A 97 26.88 -0.62 6.46
N LEU A 98 26.96 -1.00 7.73
CA LEU A 98 27.87 -2.03 8.21
C LEU A 98 27.27 -3.41 7.91
N GLN A 99 27.98 -4.22 7.14
CA GLN A 99 27.57 -5.57 6.77
C GLN A 99 28.61 -6.56 7.27
N TRP A 100 28.20 -7.48 8.14
CA TRP A 100 28.97 -8.64 8.53
C TRP A 100 28.41 -9.86 7.82
N GLN A 101 29.26 -10.59 7.10
CA GLN A 101 28.93 -11.89 6.52
C GLN A 101 29.86 -12.95 7.11
N SER A 102 29.74 -14.21 6.68
CA SER A 102 30.48 -15.36 7.22
C SER A 102 31.96 -15.11 7.51
N ASP A 103 32.64 -14.34 6.65
CA ASP A 103 34.10 -14.18 6.69
C ASP A 103 34.56 -12.74 7.04
N GLY A 104 33.65 -11.89 7.54
CA GLY A 104 34.00 -10.60 8.14
C GLY A 104 33.16 -9.40 7.71
N TRP A 105 33.63 -8.22 8.13
CA TRP A 105 33.04 -6.93 7.75
C TRP A 105 33.33 -6.62 6.28
N TYR A 106 32.27 -6.34 5.52
CA TYR A 106 32.41 -5.85 4.16
C TYR A 106 32.96 -4.43 4.16
N ARG A 107 33.87 -4.16 3.21
CA ARG A 107 34.39 -2.82 2.99
C ARG A 107 33.27 -1.90 2.51
N ARG A 108 33.13 -0.74 3.15
CA ARG A 108 32.30 0.36 2.64
C ARG A 108 32.97 0.96 1.41
N THR A 109 32.21 1.07 0.32
CA THR A 109 32.56 1.73 -0.94
C THR A 109 31.49 2.77 -1.25
N ALA A 110 31.71 3.61 -2.26
CA ALA A 110 30.67 4.51 -2.77
C ALA A 110 29.36 3.74 -3.03
N ALA A 111 28.22 4.37 -2.71
CA ALA A 111 26.93 3.73 -2.84
C ALA A 111 26.61 3.37 -4.30
N THR A 112 26.21 2.12 -4.53
CA THR A 112 25.75 1.61 -5.83
C THR A 112 24.24 1.38 -5.87
N ALA A 113 23.57 1.43 -4.72
CA ALA A 113 22.13 1.32 -4.59
C ALA A 113 21.64 2.15 -3.38
N HIS A 114 20.38 2.58 -3.41
CA HIS A 114 19.79 3.38 -2.33
C HIS A 114 18.50 2.76 -1.82
N LEU A 115 18.45 2.46 -0.52
CA LEU A 115 17.24 2.07 0.17
C LEU A 115 16.50 3.31 0.67
N LEU A 116 15.17 3.28 0.60
CA LEU A 116 14.34 4.21 1.34
C LEU A 116 13.68 3.44 2.49
N THR A 117 13.72 3.98 3.71
CA THR A 117 13.39 3.24 4.93
C THR A 117 12.33 3.92 5.80
N PRO A 118 11.15 4.31 5.25
CA PRO A 118 10.11 4.96 6.06
C PRO A 118 9.60 4.03 7.17
N SER A 119 9.06 4.63 8.22
CA SER A 119 8.19 3.86 9.12
C SER A 119 6.96 3.39 8.35
N ARG A 120 6.43 2.21 8.71
CA ARG A 120 5.23 1.69 8.06
C ARG A 120 4.01 2.63 8.19
N PRO A 121 3.75 3.29 9.33
CA PRO A 121 2.71 4.30 9.43
C PRO A 121 2.91 5.49 8.49
N LEU A 122 4.16 5.97 8.33
CA LEU A 122 4.45 7.07 7.41
C LEU A 122 4.14 6.66 5.97
N LEU A 123 4.65 5.50 5.54
CA LEU A 123 4.36 4.96 4.22
C LEU A 123 2.85 4.85 3.98
N GLU A 124 2.13 4.14 4.85
CA GLU A 124 0.68 3.95 4.70
C GLU A 124 -0.08 5.28 4.66
N SER A 125 0.31 6.28 5.47
CA SER A 125 -0.34 7.60 5.45
C SER A 125 -0.18 8.32 4.12
N VAL A 126 1.03 8.33 3.54
CA VAL A 126 1.33 8.99 2.26
C VAL A 126 0.56 8.30 1.14
N LEU A 127 0.58 6.96 1.11
CA LEU A 127 -0.14 6.21 0.09
C LEU A 127 -1.65 6.42 0.22
N ARG A 128 -2.19 6.31 1.43
CA ARG A 128 -3.62 6.46 1.68
C ARG A 128 -4.11 7.84 1.28
N ARG A 129 -3.42 8.91 1.69
CA ARG A 129 -3.79 10.30 1.33
C ARG A 129 -3.89 10.49 -0.18
N ARG A 130 -2.90 9.99 -0.93
CA ARG A 130 -2.83 10.14 -2.40
C ARG A 130 -3.86 9.26 -3.12
N VAL A 131 -4.08 8.04 -2.65
CA VAL A 131 -5.05 7.11 -3.24
C VAL A 131 -6.49 7.57 -3.00
N LEU A 132 -6.80 8.04 -1.79
CA LEU A 132 -8.15 8.51 -1.44
C LEU A 132 -8.48 9.92 -1.95
N ALA A 133 -7.51 10.62 -2.54
CA ALA A 133 -7.78 11.86 -3.28
C ALA A 133 -8.53 11.61 -4.60
N ASP A 134 -8.54 10.37 -5.10
CA ASP A 134 -9.34 9.96 -6.25
C ASP A 134 -10.76 9.60 -5.77
N GLU A 135 -11.77 10.37 -6.18
CA GLU A 135 -13.18 10.21 -5.78
C GLU A 135 -13.77 8.83 -6.11
N ARG A 136 -13.11 8.07 -6.99
CA ARG A 136 -13.53 6.73 -7.39
C ARG A 136 -13.06 5.67 -6.39
N VAL A 137 -12.21 6.03 -5.42
CA VAL A 137 -11.73 5.14 -4.35
C VAL A 137 -12.34 5.55 -3.01
N GLY A 138 -13.11 4.66 -2.41
CA GLY A 138 -13.66 4.84 -1.06
C GLY A 138 -13.22 3.74 -0.10
N THR A 139 -13.39 3.98 1.20
CA THR A 139 -13.08 3.01 2.26
C THR A 139 -14.35 2.63 3.03
N VAL A 140 -14.37 1.40 3.52
CA VAL A 140 -15.30 0.90 4.55
C VAL A 140 -14.42 0.36 5.66
N GLU A 141 -14.34 1.12 6.74
CA GLU A 141 -13.40 0.90 7.85
C GLU A 141 -14.07 0.19 9.03
N GLY A 142 -13.27 -0.32 9.97
CA GLY A 142 -13.83 -1.04 11.11
C GLY A 142 -14.62 -2.29 10.70
N THR A 143 -14.36 -2.84 9.52
CA THR A 143 -15.24 -3.83 8.88
C THR A 143 -14.44 -5.07 8.48
N GLU A 144 -14.83 -6.22 8.99
CA GLU A 144 -14.21 -7.51 8.69
C GLU A 144 -14.90 -8.21 7.51
N VAL A 145 -14.13 -8.68 6.53
CA VAL A 145 -14.62 -9.59 5.49
C VAL A 145 -14.68 -11.02 6.05
N LEU A 146 -15.87 -11.60 6.07
CA LEU A 146 -16.13 -12.95 6.57
C LEU A 146 -16.06 -14.04 5.49
N GLY A 147 -16.22 -13.66 4.23
CA GLY A 147 -16.20 -14.61 3.13
C GLY A 147 -16.48 -13.99 1.77
N LEU A 148 -16.29 -14.81 0.74
CA LEU A 148 -16.55 -14.45 -0.65
C LEU A 148 -17.97 -14.87 -1.05
N VAL A 149 -18.62 -14.05 -1.86
CA VAL A 149 -19.92 -14.36 -2.47
C VAL A 149 -19.67 -14.77 -3.91
N GLY A 150 -20.31 -15.85 -4.36
CA GLY A 150 -20.21 -16.33 -5.73
C GLY A 150 -20.02 -17.85 -5.77
N THR A 151 -19.35 -18.31 -6.82
CA THR A 151 -18.99 -19.72 -7.02
C THR A 151 -17.47 -19.87 -7.13
N ALA A 152 -16.97 -21.10 -7.12
CA ALA A 152 -15.55 -21.39 -7.35
C ALA A 152 -15.04 -20.84 -8.69
N ALA A 153 -15.91 -20.76 -9.71
CA ALA A 153 -15.57 -20.22 -11.02
C ALA A 153 -15.69 -18.69 -11.09
N ARG A 154 -16.46 -18.05 -10.20
CA ARG A 154 -16.71 -16.60 -10.26
C ARG A 154 -17.10 -16.02 -8.91
N VAL A 155 -16.24 -15.17 -8.36
CA VAL A 155 -16.53 -14.33 -7.20
C VAL A 155 -17.23 -13.04 -7.65
N THR A 156 -18.31 -12.67 -6.97
CA THR A 156 -19.17 -11.50 -7.27
C THR A 156 -19.34 -10.55 -6.10
N GLY A 157 -18.70 -10.83 -4.96
CA GLY A 157 -18.74 -9.93 -3.82
C GLY A 157 -18.12 -10.51 -2.56
N VAL A 158 -18.37 -9.82 -1.46
CA VAL A 158 -17.92 -10.18 -0.11
C VAL A 158 -19.04 -10.04 0.90
N VAL A 159 -19.02 -10.92 1.91
CA VAL A 159 -19.80 -10.81 3.14
C VAL A 159 -18.96 -10.06 4.15
N VAL A 160 -19.55 -9.05 4.80
CA VAL A 160 -18.88 -8.17 5.75
C VAL A 160 -19.63 -8.09 7.07
N ARG A 161 -18.91 -7.77 8.14
CA ARG A 161 -19.42 -7.48 9.47
C ARG A 161 -18.71 -6.25 10.04
N GLU A 162 -19.48 -5.31 10.58
CA GLU A 162 -18.99 -4.17 11.36
C GLU A 162 -18.54 -4.60 12.78
#